data_AF-A0A8X6N7G9-F1
#
_entry.id   AF-A0A8X6N7G9-F1
#
_cell.length_a   1.000
_cell.length_b   1.000
_cell.length_c   1.000
_cell.angle_alpha   90.00
_cell.angle_beta   90.00
_cell.angle_gamma   90.00
#
_symmetry.space_group_name_H-M   'P 1'
#
loop_
_entity.id
_entity.type
_entity.pdbx_description
1 polymer ?
#
loop_
_entity_poly.entity_id
_entity_poly.type
_entity_poly.pdbx_seq_one_letter_code
_entity_poly.pdbx_strand_id
1 'polypeptide(L)'
;MRYIGKGAESAVMFCGIMNLAPPPTKFTKSNNILIQAARETYEVSMAEAVHETVEGNDEGRDVAVDGRWQKRGFSSKNGVVKLQVSIQVK
;
A
#
# COMPACT_ATOMS: atom_id res chain seq x y z
N MET A 1 -1.71 -11.31 17.01
CA MET A 1 -2.58 -10.37 16.26
C MET A 1 -2.21 -10.13 14.79
N ARG A 2 -0.98 -10.42 14.34
CA ARG A 2 -0.60 -10.21 12.93
C ARG A 2 -1.39 -11.09 11.94
N TYR A 3 -1.59 -12.37 12.27
CA TYR A 3 -2.37 -13.33 11.46
C TYR A 3 -3.84 -12.94 11.26
N ILE A 4 -4.42 -12.17 12.18
CA ILE A 4 -5.81 -11.70 12.09
C ILE A 4 -5.91 -10.23 11.61
N GLY A 5 -4.79 -9.65 11.15
CA GLY A 5 -4.76 -8.29 10.61
C GLY A 5 -5.02 -7.16 11.62
N LYS A 6 -4.95 -7.42 12.93
CA LYS A 6 -5.26 -6.42 13.97
C LYS A 6 -4.05 -5.63 14.47
N GLY A 7 -2.84 -6.01 14.08
CA GLY A 7 -1.62 -5.26 14.40
C GLY A 7 -1.15 -5.37 15.86
N ALA A 8 -0.12 -4.59 16.20
CA ALA A 8 0.54 -4.64 17.51
C ALA A 8 -0.28 -3.98 18.62
N GLU A 9 -0.95 -2.85 18.34
CA GLU A 9 -1.76 -2.13 19.33
C GLU A 9 -2.91 -2.99 19.88
N SER A 10 -3.60 -3.72 19.01
CA SER A 10 -4.65 -4.64 19.45
C SER A 10 -4.10 -5.78 20.32
N ALA A 11 -2.84 -6.18 20.11
CA ALA A 11 -2.19 -7.17 20.98
C ALA A 11 -1.90 -6.59 22.37
N VAL A 12 -1.47 -5.33 22.44
CA VAL A 12 -1.23 -4.63 23.71
C VAL A 12 -2.53 -4.49 24.50
N MET A 13 -3.60 -4.04 23.85
CA MET A 13 -4.92 -3.91 24.47
C MET A 13 -5.43 -5.26 25.00
N PHE A 14 -5.34 -6.32 24.19
CA PHE A 14 -5.75 -7.66 24.59
C PHE A 14 -4.95 -8.19 25.78
N CYS A 15 -3.62 -8.05 25.75
CA CYS A 15 -2.77 -8.45 26.88
C CYS A 15 -3.13 -7.68 28.16
N GLY A 16 -3.39 -6.37 28.06
CA GLY A 16 -3.80 -5.55 29.19
C GLY A 16 -5.13 -5.99 29.80
N ILE A 17 -6.15 -6.26 28.96
CA ILE A 17 -7.46 -6.75 29.43
C ILE A 17 -7.34 -8.10 30.13
N MET A 18 -6.50 -8.98 29.61
CA MET A 18 -6.35 -10.36 30.10
C MET A 18 -5.31 -10.50 31.21
N ASN A 19 -4.71 -9.39 31.68
CA ASN A 19 -3.60 -9.39 32.64
C ASN A 19 -2.44 -10.32 32.23
N LEU A 20 -2.14 -10.34 30.93
CA LEU A 20 -1.05 -11.14 30.34
C LEU A 20 0.22 -10.29 30.22
N ALA A 21 1.36 -10.98 30.10
CA ALA A 21 2.62 -10.32 29.75
C ALA A 21 2.50 -9.55 28.42
N PRO A 22 3.20 -8.41 28.29
CA PRO A 22 3.14 -7.59 27.08
C PRO A 22 3.59 -8.36 25.83
N PRO A 23 3.01 -8.05 24.66
CA PRO A 23 3.33 -8.77 23.43
C PRO A 23 4.81 -8.57 23.03
N PRO A 24 5.43 -9.57 22.40
CA PRO A 24 6.86 -9.54 22.07
C PRO A 24 7.19 -8.44 21.04
N THR A 25 8.14 -7.58 21.38
CA THR A 25 8.58 -6.43 20.55
C THR A 25 9.83 -6.69 19.72
N LYS A 26 10.46 -7.86 19.84
CA LYS A 26 11.73 -8.22 19.19
C LYS A 26 11.77 -8.03 17.68
N PHE A 27 10.62 -8.14 17.01
CA PHE A 27 10.51 -8.01 15.56
C PHE A 27 10.34 -6.57 15.07
N THR A 28 10.14 -5.59 15.96
CA THR A 28 9.84 -4.20 15.59
C THR A 28 10.98 -3.60 14.76
N LYS A 29 12.24 -3.83 15.17
CA LYS A 29 13.42 -3.34 14.45
C LYS A 29 13.52 -3.90 13.04
N SER A 30 13.40 -5.22 12.90
CA SER A 30 13.41 -5.88 11.58
C SER A 30 12.26 -5.40 10.70
N ASN A 31 11.09 -5.19 11.29
CA ASN A 31 9.91 -4.73 10.55
C ASN A 31 10.11 -3.32 9.99
N ASN A 32 10.75 -2.42 10.75
CA ASN A 32 11.04 -1.07 10.28
C ASN A 32 12.04 -1.07 9.12
N ILE A 33 13.07 -1.92 9.17
CA ILE A 33 14.03 -2.08 8.08
C ILE A 33 13.32 -2.58 6.82
N LEU A 34 12.46 -3.59 6.94
CA LEU A 34 11.69 -4.12 5.81
C LEU A 34 10.72 -3.09 5.23
N ILE A 35 10.05 -2.31 6.07
CA ILE A 35 9.15 -1.23 5.62
C ILE A 35 9.93 -0.15 4.86
N GLN A 36 11.11 0.23 5.35
CA GLN A 36 11.94 1.24 4.71
C GLN A 36 12.48 0.75 3.36
N ALA A 37 13.01 -0.49 3.31
CA ALA A 37 13.47 -1.08 2.06
C ALA A 37 12.33 -1.24 1.04
N ALA A 38 11.16 -1.71 1.49
CA ALA A 38 9.98 -1.77 0.63
C ALA A 38 9.60 -0.38 0.11
N ARG A 39 9.72 0.65 0.94
CA ARG A 39 9.47 2.05 0.56
C ARG A 39 10.37 2.57 -0.53
N GLU A 40 11.67 2.40 -0.36
CA GLU A 40 12.63 2.80 -1.37
C GLU A 40 12.37 2.08 -2.70
N THR A 41 12.10 0.76 -2.65
CA THR A 41 11.82 0.00 -3.87
C THR A 41 10.55 0.44 -4.60
N TYR A 42 9.44 0.70 -3.88
CA TYR A 42 8.22 1.13 -4.56
C TYR A 42 8.28 2.58 -5.04
N GLU A 43 9.00 3.47 -4.34
CA GLU A 43 9.16 4.86 -4.79
C GLU A 43 9.93 4.91 -6.12
N VAL A 44 11.01 4.14 -6.24
CA VAL A 44 11.78 4.00 -7.49
C VAL A 44 10.94 3.34 -8.57
N SER A 45 10.34 2.18 -8.28
CA SER A 45 9.54 1.44 -9.27
C SER A 45 8.35 2.24 -9.79
N MET A 46 7.67 3.02 -8.94
CA MET A 46 6.58 3.89 -9.39
C MET A 46 7.08 5.04 -10.26
N ALA A 47 8.24 5.62 -9.95
CA ALA A 47 8.82 6.68 -10.76
C ALA A 47 9.24 6.17 -12.14
N GLU A 48 9.88 5.00 -12.20
CA GLU A 48 10.26 4.32 -13.44
C GLU A 48 9.03 3.94 -14.27
N ALA A 49 8.00 3.36 -13.67
CA ALA A 49 6.77 3.01 -14.37
C ALA A 49 6.07 4.25 -14.97
N VAL A 50 6.10 5.39 -14.26
CA VAL A 50 5.57 6.66 -14.80
C VAL A 50 6.42 7.14 -15.97
N HIS A 51 7.75 7.06 -15.87
CA HIS A 51 8.66 7.48 -16.93
C HIS A 51 8.49 6.63 -18.19
N GLU A 52 8.48 5.30 -18.05
CA GLU A 52 8.24 4.36 -19.16
C GLU A 52 6.88 4.60 -19.82
N THR A 53 5.84 4.86 -19.01
CA THR A 53 4.50 5.19 -19.53
C THR A 53 4.46 6.52 -20.29
N VAL A 54 5.32 7.49 -19.94
CA VAL A 54 5.38 8.81 -20.59
C VAL A 54 6.23 8.78 -21.86
N GLU A 55 7.34 8.05 -21.87
CA GLU A 55 8.22 7.92 -23.05
C GLU A 55 7.65 6.99 -24.13
N GLY A 56 6.82 6.02 -23.74
CA GLY A 56 6.26 5.02 -24.65
C GLY A 56 4.97 5.39 -25.37
N ASN A 57 4.44 6.61 -25.27
CA ASN A 57 3.10 6.94 -25.79
C ASN A 57 2.99 8.26 -26.55
N ASP A 58 2.50 8.17 -27.79
CA ASP A 58 2.08 9.29 -28.65
C ASP A 58 0.55 9.55 -28.58
N GLU A 59 -0.29 8.57 -28.21
CA GLU A 59 -1.77 8.74 -28.22
C GLU A 59 -2.51 7.91 -27.14
N GLY A 60 -3.32 8.58 -26.30
CA GLY A 60 -4.51 8.01 -25.62
C GLY A 60 -4.30 7.04 -24.45
N ARG A 61 -4.76 7.41 -23.24
CA ARG A 61 -4.65 6.58 -22.01
C ARG A 61 -5.92 5.79 -21.71
N ASP A 62 -5.75 4.51 -21.36
CA ASP A 62 -6.63 3.79 -20.45
C ASP A 62 -5.78 3.07 -19.39
N VAL A 63 -6.04 3.35 -18.11
CA VAL A 63 -5.35 2.73 -16.97
C VAL A 63 -6.35 1.92 -16.17
N ALA A 64 -6.26 0.59 -16.26
CA ALA A 64 -7.05 -0.31 -15.44
C ALA A 64 -6.31 -0.60 -14.12
N VAL A 65 -6.77 -0.01 -13.02
CA VAL A 65 -6.21 -0.25 -11.69
C VAL A 65 -7.12 -1.22 -10.93
N ASP A 66 -6.62 -2.41 -10.58
CA ASP A 66 -7.28 -3.27 -9.60
C ASP A 66 -7.21 -2.56 -8.23
N GLY A 67 -8.35 -2.09 -7.72
CA GLY A 67 -8.49 -1.22 -6.54
C GLY A 67 -7.99 -1.81 -5.21
N ARG A 68 -7.27 -2.93 -5.23
CA ARG A 68 -6.61 -3.53 -4.07
C ARG A 68 -5.53 -2.64 -3.46
N TRP A 69 -4.86 -1.79 -4.25
CA TRP A 69 -3.81 -0.89 -3.74
C TRP A 69 -4.36 0.26 -2.88
N GLN A 70 -5.55 0.79 -3.20
CA GLN A 70 -6.20 1.84 -2.38
C GLN A 70 -6.58 1.34 -0.98
N LYS A 71 -6.97 0.07 -0.83
CA LYS A 71 -7.37 -0.52 0.47
C LYS A 71 -6.24 -0.64 1.49
N ARG A 72 -4.98 -0.47 1.08
CA ARG A 72 -3.79 -0.58 1.95
C ARG A 72 -3.27 0.77 2.46
N GLY A 73 -4.03 1.85 2.29
CA GLY A 73 -3.67 3.17 2.83
C GLY A 73 -2.64 3.94 2.00
N PHE A 74 -2.32 3.47 0.80
CA PHE A 74 -1.51 4.22 -0.16
C PHE A 74 -2.41 5.18 -0.93
N SER A 75 -2.10 6.48 -0.86
CA SER A 75 -2.75 7.51 -1.66
C SER A 75 -1.78 7.98 -2.74
N SER A 76 -2.25 8.07 -3.99
CA SER A 76 -1.50 8.70 -5.07
C SER A 76 -1.26 10.17 -4.72
N LYS A 77 -0.03 10.66 -4.95
CA LYS A 77 0.34 12.08 -4.79
C LYS A 77 -0.47 13.00 -5.72
N ASN A 78 -0.94 12.47 -6.84
CA ASN A 78 -1.82 13.16 -7.79
C ASN A 78 -3.25 12.67 -7.54
N GLY A 79 -3.86 13.18 -6.47
CA GLY A 79 -5.25 12.91 -6.14
C GLY A 79 -6.18 13.33 -7.28
N VAL A 80 -7.07 12.41 -7.66
CA VAL A 80 -8.16 12.59 -8.64
C VAL A 80 -7.71 12.60 -10.11
N VAL A 81 -7.60 11.41 -10.69
CA VAL A 81 -7.78 11.22 -12.14
C VAL A 81 -9.29 11.07 -12.37
N LYS A 82 -9.92 12.00 -13.10
CA LYS A 82 -11.29 11.82 -13.59
C LYS A 82 -11.25 10.65 -14.60
N LEU A 83 -11.76 9.49 -14.20
CA LEU A 83 -12.00 8.38 -15.11
C LEU A 83 -13.25 8.70 -15.93
N GLN A 84 -13.09 9.09 -17.18
CA GLN A 84 -14.21 9.13 -18.12
C GLN A 84 -14.34 7.72 -18.72
N VAL A 85 -15.14 6.88 -18.07
CA VAL A 85 -15.44 5.53 -18.53
C VAL A 85 -16.40 5.62 -19.72
N SER A 86 -15.91 5.36 -20.93
CA SER A 86 -16.76 5.20 -22.10
C SER A 86 -17.18 3.74 -22.20
N ILE A 87 -18.37 3.41 -21.70
CA ILE A 87 -18.97 2.07 -21.85
C ILE A 87 -19.38 1.92 -23.31
N GLN A 88 -18.65 1.12 -24.09
CA GLN A 88 -19.15 0.61 -25.36
C GLN A 88 -19.98 -0.65 -25.08
N VAL A 89 -21.31 -0.50 -25.15
CA VAL A 89 -22.23 -1.63 -25.18
C VAL A 89 -22.19 -2.23 -26.58
N LYS A 90 -22.08 -3.56 -26.59
CA LYS A 90 -21.91 -4.47 -27.73
C LYS A 90 -22.91 -4.26 -28.86
#